data_AF-A0A4R8I502-F1
#
_entry.id   AF-A0A4R8I502-F1
#
_cell.length_a   1.000
_cell.length_b   1.000
_cell.length_c   1.000
_cell.angle_alpha   90.00
_cell.angle_beta   90.00
_cell.angle_gamma   90.00
#
_symmetry.space_group_name_H-M   'P 1'
#
loop_
_entity.id
_entity.type
_entity.pdbx_description
1 polymer ?
#
loop_
_entity_poly.entity_id
_entity_poly.type
_entity_poly.pdbx_seq_one_letter_code
_entity_poly.pdbx_strand_id
1 'polypeptide(L)'
;MEVTFDSLPQAVGELLQKMQQLTEKVEKLEPPKQKEEYYGIAGIAKILNCCNTTAQRVKNTGYIDGAIYQAGRQMLVDKEKLQSLYKENEHKIKSKIKKSLAK
;
A
#
# COMPACT_ATOMS: atom_id res chain seq x y z
N MET A 1 -34.33 -0.38 33.99
CA MET A 1 -33.70 0.08 35.25
C MET A 1 -33.86 1.57 35.28
N GLU A 2 -34.76 2.06 36.13
CA GLU A 2 -34.94 3.49 36.32
C GLU A 2 -33.72 4.02 37.09
N VAL A 3 -33.06 5.04 36.54
CA VAL A 3 -31.89 5.65 37.18
C VAL A 3 -32.43 6.58 38.25
N THR A 4 -32.48 6.11 39.50
CA THR A 4 -32.87 6.94 40.64
C THR A 4 -31.69 7.77 41.12
N PHE A 5 -31.95 8.91 41.77
CA PHE A 5 -30.92 9.87 42.18
C PHE A 5 -29.83 9.24 43.07
N ASP A 6 -30.22 8.26 43.90
CA ASP A 6 -29.30 7.52 44.79
C ASP A 6 -28.38 6.54 44.04
N SER A 7 -28.77 6.10 42.83
CA SER A 7 -28.00 5.17 41.99
C SER A 7 -27.09 5.87 40.97
N LEU A 8 -27.22 7.20 40.82
CA LEU A 8 -26.40 8.00 39.90
C LEU A 8 -24.88 7.85 40.12
N PRO A 9 -24.35 7.85 41.36
CA PRO A 9 -22.91 7.72 41.57
C PRO A 9 -22.38 6.38 41.05
N GLN A 10 -23.15 5.31 41.26
CA GLN A 10 -22.82 3.95 40.82
C GLN A 10 -22.82 3.86 39.28
N ALA A 11 -23.86 4.40 38.64
CA ALA A 11 -24.00 4.40 37.18
C ALA A 11 -22.89 5.22 36.48
N VAL A 12 -22.49 6.36 37.06
CA VAL A 12 -21.37 7.17 36.55
C VAL A 12 -20.04 6.44 36.70
N GLY A 13 -19.82 5.72 37.81
CA GLY A 13 -18.63 4.90 38.02
C GLY A 13 -18.49 3.77 37.01
N GLU A 14 -19.59 3.05 36.72
CA GLU A 14 -19.61 1.99 35.71
C GLU A 14 -19.33 2.52 34.29
N LEU A 15 -19.86 3.71 33.96
CA LEU A 15 -19.60 4.36 32.68
C LEU A 15 -18.13 4.76 32.54
N LEU A 16 -17.53 5.35 33.58
CA LEU A 16 -16.11 5.72 33.59
C LEU A 16 -15.20 4.50 33.39
N GLN A 17 -15.48 3.39 34.07
CA GLN A 17 -14.72 2.15 33.90
C GLN A 17 -14.86 1.60 32.48
N LYS A 18 -16.07 1.57 31.92
CA LYS A 18 -16.30 1.13 30.53
C LYS A 18 -15.58 2.04 29.53
N MET A 19 -15.57 3.36 29.76
CA MET A 19 -14.84 4.31 28.92
C MET A 19 -13.32 4.05 28.95
N GLN A 20 -12.74 3.82 30.14
CA GLN A 20 -11.31 3.49 30.29
C GLN A 20 -10.93 2.18 29.58
N GLN A 21 -11.77 1.16 29.70
CA GLN A 21 -11.54 -0.12 29.02
C GLN A 21 -11.61 0.00 27.49
N LEU A 22 -12.46 0.90 26.98
CA LEU A 22 -12.57 1.16 25.55
C LEU A 22 -11.36 1.96 25.04
N THR A 23 -10.86 2.95 25.79
CA THR A 23 -9.67 3.71 25.39
C THR A 23 -8.43 2.82 25.29
N GLU A 24 -8.21 1.92 26.25
CA GLU A 24 -7.09 0.97 26.21
C GLU A 24 -7.18 -0.04 25.05
N LYS A 25 -8.40 -0.38 24.61
CA LYS A 25 -8.61 -1.25 23.45
C LYS A 25 -8.32 -0.53 22.14
N VAL A 26 -8.63 0.77 22.04
CA VAL A 26 -8.39 1.57 20.83
C VAL A 26 -6.90 1.85 20.64
N GLU A 27 -6.13 2.09 21.71
CA GLU A 27 -4.68 2.30 21.63
C GLU A 27 -3.89 1.06 21.18
N LYS A 28 -4.43 -0.15 21.43
CA LYS A 28 -3.82 -1.42 20.99
C LYS A 28 -4.15 -1.78 19.54
N LEU A 29 -5.06 -1.07 18.90
CA LEU A 29 -5.30 -1.22 17.47
C LEU A 29 -4.21 -0.44 16.74
N GLU A 30 -3.23 -1.15 16.18
CA GLU A 30 -2.30 -0.54 15.24
C GLU A 30 -3.12 0.23 14.18
N PRO A 31 -2.77 1.50 13.88
CA PRO A 31 -3.47 2.25 12.85
C PRO A 31 -3.48 1.39 11.58
N PRO A 32 -4.59 1.35 10.82
CA PRO A 32 -4.64 0.55 9.62
C PRO A 32 -3.46 0.98 8.74
N LYS A 33 -2.46 0.11 8.60
CA LYS A 33 -1.34 0.34 7.69
C LYS A 33 -1.97 0.65 6.35
N GLN A 34 -1.87 1.90 5.92
CA GLN A 34 -2.31 2.31 4.60
C GLN A 34 -1.48 1.50 3.63
N LYS A 35 -2.04 0.38 3.16
CA LYS A 35 -1.41 -0.42 2.12
C LYS A 35 -1.42 0.47 0.89
N GLU A 36 -0.25 0.98 0.53
CA GLU A 36 -0.11 1.76 -0.68
C GLU A 36 -0.40 0.85 -1.87
N GLU A 37 -1.55 1.05 -2.49
CA GLU A 37 -1.93 0.35 -3.71
C GLU A 37 -1.36 1.10 -4.91
N TYR A 38 -0.72 0.37 -5.83
CA TYR A 38 -0.06 0.94 -7.00
C TYR A 38 -0.79 0.53 -8.27
N TYR A 39 -1.18 1.52 -9.06
CA TYR A 39 -2.00 1.32 -10.25
C TYR A 39 -1.33 1.88 -11.52
N GLY A 40 -1.42 1.12 -12.60
CA GLY A 40 -0.97 1.55 -13.93
C GLY A 40 0.53 1.87 -14.01
N ILE A 41 0.89 2.68 -15.00
CA ILE A 41 2.28 3.12 -15.21
C ILE A 41 2.73 4.05 -14.07
N ALA A 42 1.80 4.86 -13.54
CA ALA A 42 2.08 5.73 -12.40
C ALA A 42 2.47 4.92 -11.15
N GLY A 43 1.88 3.75 -10.95
CA GLY A 43 2.26 2.81 -9.88
C GLY A 43 3.71 2.37 -10.01
N ILE A 44 4.12 1.92 -11.20
CA ILE A 44 5.52 1.54 -11.48
C ILE A 44 6.46 2.74 -11.26
N ALA A 45 6.09 3.92 -11.73
CA ALA A 45 6.86 5.15 -11.57
C ALA A 45 7.08 5.51 -10.10
N LYS A 46 6.05 5.38 -9.25
CA LYS A 46 6.14 5.59 -7.80
C LYS A 46 7.04 4.57 -7.11
N ILE A 47 6.93 3.28 -7.49
CA ILE A 47 7.73 2.22 -6.85
C ILE A 47 9.23 2.38 -7.19
N LEU A 48 9.53 2.73 -8.43
CA LEU A 48 10.90 2.87 -8.93
C LEU A 48 11.47 4.29 -8.80
N ASN A 49 10.69 5.24 -8.28
CA ASN A 49 11.03 6.67 -8.24
C ASN A 49 11.57 7.21 -9.58
N CYS A 50 10.87 6.92 -10.67
CA CYS A 50 11.25 7.37 -12.01
C CYS A 50 10.10 8.06 -12.75
N CYS A 51 10.38 8.73 -13.86
CA CYS A 51 9.36 9.38 -14.68
C CYS A 51 8.50 8.36 -15.44
N ASN A 52 7.27 8.76 -15.80
CA ASN A 52 6.30 7.89 -16.49
C ASN A 52 6.83 7.29 -17.80
N THR A 53 7.63 8.05 -18.57
CA THR A 53 8.23 7.57 -19.82
C THR A 53 9.28 6.48 -19.58
N THR A 54 10.07 6.60 -18.50
CA THR A 54 11.04 5.56 -18.11
C THR A 54 10.33 4.34 -17.57
N ALA A 55 9.31 4.51 -16.71
CA ALA A 55 8.47 3.42 -16.25
C ALA A 55 7.82 2.64 -17.40
N GLN A 56 7.34 3.34 -18.44
CA GLN A 56 6.82 2.71 -19.65
C GLN A 56 7.89 1.89 -20.39
N ARG A 57 9.12 2.41 -20.53
CA ARG A 57 10.22 1.67 -21.15
C ARG A 57 10.58 0.43 -20.34
N VAL A 58 10.64 0.53 -19.01
CA VAL A 58 10.87 -0.59 -18.10
C VAL A 58 9.77 -1.64 -18.29
N LYS A 59 8.50 -1.24 -18.31
CA LYS A 59 7.38 -2.15 -18.61
C LYS A 59 7.55 -2.84 -19.96
N ASN A 60 7.87 -2.08 -21.02
CA ASN A 60 8.06 -2.63 -22.36
C ASN A 60 9.26 -3.60 -22.46
N THR A 61 10.15 -3.66 -21.46
CA THR A 61 11.22 -4.66 -21.46
C THR A 61 10.69 -6.08 -21.23
N GLY A 62 9.57 -6.25 -20.52
CA GLY A 62 8.94 -7.52 -20.16
C GLY A 62 9.53 -8.21 -18.91
N TYR A 63 10.61 -7.67 -18.32
CA TYR A 63 11.29 -8.32 -17.18
C TYR A 63 10.57 -8.13 -15.83
N ILE A 64 9.58 -7.24 -15.77
CA ILE A 64 8.79 -6.95 -14.56
C ILE A 64 7.35 -7.46 -14.65
N ASP A 65 6.99 -8.17 -15.72
CA ASP A 65 5.61 -8.61 -15.98
C ASP A 65 5.07 -9.53 -14.87
N GLY A 66 5.95 -10.29 -14.20
CA GLY A 66 5.57 -11.14 -13.06
C GLY A 66 5.06 -10.38 -11.83
N ALA A 67 5.28 -9.06 -11.75
CA ALA A 67 4.74 -8.20 -10.68
C ALA A 67 3.51 -7.39 -11.12
N ILE A 68 3.08 -7.54 -12.38
CA ILE A 68 2.00 -6.77 -12.97
C ILE A 68 0.79 -7.70 -13.14
N TYR A 69 -0.33 -7.35 -12.51
CA TYR A 69 -1.61 -7.98 -12.76
C TYR A 69 -2.46 -7.08 -13.64
N GLN A 70 -2.89 -7.57 -14.80
CA GLN A 70 -3.70 -6.80 -15.74
C GLN A 70 -5.09 -7.43 -15.91
N ALA A 71 -6.13 -6.62 -15.66
CA ALA A 71 -7.52 -6.95 -15.94
C ALA A 71 -8.07 -5.94 -16.96
N GLY A 72 -8.09 -6.32 -18.24
CA GLY A 72 -8.48 -5.43 -19.33
C GLY A 72 -7.59 -4.19 -19.42
N ARG A 73 -8.17 -3.00 -19.21
CA ARG A 73 -7.44 -1.70 -19.22
C ARG A 73 -6.92 -1.30 -17.83
N GLN A 74 -7.29 -2.02 -16.78
CA GLN A 74 -6.80 -1.80 -15.42
C GLN A 74 -5.56 -2.67 -15.16
N MET A 75 -4.62 -2.12 -14.39
CA MET A 75 -3.36 -2.79 -14.09
C MET A 75 -2.99 -2.51 -12.63
N LEU A 76 -2.86 -3.56 -11.84
CA LEU A 76 -2.44 -3.55 -10.45
C LEU A 76 -0.98 -3.98 -10.37
N VAL A 77 -0.20 -3.33 -9.50
CA VAL A 77 1.24 -3.57 -9.37
C VAL A 77 1.58 -3.94 -7.94
N ASP A 78 2.22 -5.09 -7.78
CA ASP A 78 2.73 -5.56 -6.49
C ASP A 78 4.13 -4.95 -6.23
N LYS A 79 4.25 -4.15 -5.17
CA LYS A 79 5.48 -3.41 -4.83
C LYS A 79 6.66 -4.33 -4.56
N GLU A 80 6.48 -5.34 -3.73
CA GLU A 80 7.57 -6.19 -3.23
C GLU A 80 8.12 -7.08 -4.34
N LYS A 81 7.22 -7.64 -5.16
CA LYS A 81 7.61 -8.44 -6.32
C LYS A 81 8.29 -7.58 -7.38
N LEU A 82 7.78 -6.38 -7.64
CA LEU A 82 8.38 -5.49 -8.64
C LEU A 82 9.82 -5.13 -8.27
N GLN A 83 10.06 -4.76 -7.01
CA GLN A 83 11.41 -4.41 -6.53
C GLN A 83 12.37 -5.60 -6.62
N SER A 84 11.90 -6.79 -6.29
CA SER A 84 12.69 -8.03 -6.38
C SER A 84 13.09 -8.35 -7.82
N LEU A 85 12.12 -8.39 -8.73
CA LEU A 85 12.36 -8.67 -10.16
C LEU A 85 13.22 -7.61 -10.83
N TYR A 86 13.05 -6.34 -10.44
CA TYR A 86 13.84 -5.23 -10.97
C TYR A 86 15.31 -5.37 -10.59
N LYS A 87 15.62 -5.71 -9.33
CA LYS A 87 17.00 -5.93 -8.86
C LYS A 87 17.65 -7.11 -9.58
N GLU A 88 16.92 -8.22 -9.72
CA GLU A 88 17.43 -9.42 -10.41
C GLU A 88 17.76 -9.14 -11.89
N ASN A 89 16.95 -8.31 -12.55
CA ASN A 89 17.06 -8.05 -13.99
C ASN A 89 17.65 -6.69 -14.34
N GLU A 90 18.25 -5.97 -13.39
CA GLU A 90 18.65 -4.57 -13.54
C GLU A 90 19.57 -4.34 -14.75
N HIS A 91 20.59 -5.19 -14.92
CA HIS A 91 21.53 -5.12 -16.03
C HIS A 91 20.84 -5.34 -17.39
N LYS A 92 19.92 -6.30 -17.46
CA LYS A 92 19.18 -6.61 -18.69
C LYS A 92 18.24 -5.46 -19.07
N ILE A 93 17.53 -4.91 -18.09
CA ILE A 93 16.61 -3.78 -18.27
C ILE A 93 17.37 -2.57 -18.82
N LYS A 94 18.47 -2.17 -18.17
CA LYS A 94 19.29 -1.02 -18.60
C LYS A 94 19.82 -1.19 -20.02
N SER A 95 20.31 -2.39 -20.37
CA SER A 95 20.82 -2.67 -21.71
C SER A 95 19.75 -2.53 -22.81
N LYS A 96 18.52 -2.99 -22.55
CA LYS A 96 17.39 -2.91 -23.48
C LYS A 96 16.88 -1.49 -23.62
N ILE A 97 16.83 -0.73 -22.52
CA ILE A 97 16.45 0.69 -22.53
C ILE A 97 17.46 1.51 -23.35
N LYS A 98 18.76 1.30 -23.17
CA LYS A 98 19.80 1.99 -23.95
C LYS A 98 19.66 1.72 -25.44
N LYS A 99 19.39 0.46 -25.82
CA LYS A 99 19.10 0.10 -27.23
C LYS A 99 17.83 0.77 -27.77
N SER A 100 16.80 0.93 -26.95
CA SER A 100 15.56 1.62 -27.35
C SER A 100 15.71 3.13 -27.53
N LEU A 101 16.70 3.74 -26.88
CA LEU A 101 17.03 5.16 -26.97
C LEU A 101 17.96 5.50 -28.14
N ALA A 102 18.75 4.52 -28.58
CA ALA A 102 19.70 4.67 -29.68
C ALA A 102 19.06 4.41 -31.06
N LYS A 103 17.73 4.31 -31.12
CA LYS A 103 16.94 4.01 -32.31
C LYS A 103 15.98 5.15 -32.58
#